data_AF-A0A7D9JKT6-F1
#
_entry.id   AF-A0A7D9JKT6-F1
#
_cell.length_a   1.000
_cell.length_b   1.000
_cell.length_c   1.000
_cell.angle_alpha   90.00
_cell.angle_beta   90.00
_cell.angle_gamma   90.00
#
_symmetry.space_group_name_H-M   'P 1'
#
loop_
_entity.id
_entity.type
_entity.pdbx_description
1 polymer ?
#
loop_
_entity_poly.entity_id
_entity_poly.type
_entity_poly.pdbx_seq_one_letter_code
_entity_poly.pdbx_strand_id
1 'polypeptide(L)'
;MIAKKFENKKDGRVNYISFLEPFARRRRRYGTNMQGIMNQRESELSDTDKELSSLTAKLKEKLSDDWMTLRRAFKKLDKRNDGYLDLSEFRSVLQLCNTVLNEDEVLELLTQLDDRMEGKINYRDFLKKISR
;
A
#
# COMPACT_ATOMS: atom_id res chain seq x y z
N MET A 1 31.07 15.24 12.64
CA MET A 1 29.78 14.85 12.03
C MET A 1 29.91 13.45 11.44
N ILE A 2 28.96 12.57 11.72
CA ILE A 2 28.98 11.12 11.39
C ILE A 2 29.13 10.86 9.88
N ALA A 3 28.61 11.75 9.03
CA ALA A 3 28.69 11.67 7.58
C ALA A 3 30.13 11.63 7.02
N LYS A 4 31.09 12.31 7.66
CA LYS A 4 32.51 12.31 7.23
C LYS A 4 33.19 10.95 7.33
N LYS A 5 32.62 10.00 8.07
CA LYS A 5 33.18 8.65 8.26
C LYS A 5 32.84 7.68 7.12
N PHE A 6 31.82 8.00 6.33
CA PHE A 6 31.29 7.13 5.26
C PHE A 6 31.36 7.77 3.87
N GLU A 7 32.03 8.90 3.79
CA GLU A 7 32.27 9.62 2.56
C GLU A 7 33.34 8.87 1.75
N ASN A 8 32.99 8.45 0.54
CA ASN A 8 33.96 7.82 -0.33
C ASN A 8 34.69 8.91 -1.10
N LYS A 9 36.03 8.95 -1.02
CA LYS A 9 36.89 9.85 -1.81
C LYS A 9 36.73 11.37 -1.58
N LYS A 10 36.08 11.81 -0.49
CA LYS A 10 35.90 13.25 -0.14
C LYS A 10 35.14 14.05 -1.21
N ASP A 11 34.24 13.40 -1.95
CA ASP A 11 33.43 14.01 -3.00
C ASP A 11 32.05 14.46 -2.50
N GLY A 12 31.83 14.48 -1.17
CA GLY A 12 30.55 14.78 -0.54
C GLY A 12 29.51 13.67 -0.65
N ARG A 13 29.83 12.51 -1.26
CA ARG A 13 28.89 11.42 -1.48
C ARG A 13 29.18 10.25 -0.55
N VAL A 14 28.11 9.74 0.05
CA VAL A 14 28.15 8.60 0.98
C VAL A 14 27.47 7.42 0.32
N ASN A 15 28.15 6.27 0.28
CA ASN A 15 27.53 5.04 -0.20
C ASN A 15 26.50 4.57 0.84
N TYR A 16 25.23 4.55 0.44
CA TYR A 16 24.11 4.23 1.33
C TYR A 16 24.21 2.83 1.94
N ILE A 17 24.66 1.84 1.17
CA ILE A 17 24.82 0.46 1.66
C ILE A 17 25.94 0.40 2.70
N SER A 18 27.10 1.00 2.43
CA SER A 18 28.23 1.05 3.37
C SER A 18 27.93 1.88 4.62
N PHE A 19 27.10 2.92 4.50
CA PHE A 19 26.62 3.72 5.64
C PHE A 19 25.71 2.91 6.56
N LEU A 20 24.91 2.01 5.99
CA LEU A 20 23.97 1.18 6.73
C LEU A 20 24.61 -0.09 7.33
N GLU A 21 25.73 -0.57 6.81
CA GLU A 21 26.42 -1.77 7.33
C GLU A 21 26.61 -1.81 8.86
N PRO A 22 27.06 -0.72 9.52
CA PRO A 22 27.25 -0.71 10.97
C PRO A 22 25.94 -0.77 11.77
N PHE A 23 24.84 -0.32 11.18
CA PHE A 23 23.50 -0.36 11.78
C PHE A 23 22.81 -1.70 11.51
N ALA A 24 23.06 -2.30 10.34
CA ALA A 24 22.61 -3.64 10.00
C ALA A 24 23.27 -4.72 10.88
N ARG A 25 24.54 -4.54 11.24
CA ARG A 25 25.26 -5.48 12.13
C ARG A 25 24.91 -5.37 13.61
N ARG A 26 24.18 -4.33 14.03
CA ARG A 26 23.67 -4.20 15.41
C ARG A 26 22.37 -5.00 15.65
N ARG A 27 22.26 -6.17 15.03
CA ARG A 27 21.22 -7.17 15.30
C ARG A 27 21.80 -8.54 15.71
N ARG A 28 23.03 -8.58 16.26
CA ARG A 28 23.75 -9.82 16.63
C ARG A 28 24.45 -9.75 18.00
N ARG A 29 23.80 -9.22 19.04
CA ARG A 29 24.21 -9.38 20.46
C ARG A 29 22.99 -9.49 21.39
N TYR A 30 22.06 -10.37 21.06
CA TYR A 30 21.21 -11.01 22.07
C TYR A 30 21.19 -12.50 21.72
N GLY A 31 21.82 -13.29 22.60
CA GLY A 31 21.99 -14.71 22.43
C GLY A 31 20.70 -15.48 22.66
N THR A 32 20.67 -16.66 22.06
CA THR A 32 19.84 -17.83 22.43
C THR A 32 18.34 -17.70 22.12
N ASN A 33 17.82 -18.64 21.33
CA ASN A 33 16.40 -18.92 20.99
C ASN A 33 15.76 -18.24 19.76
N MET A 34 16.51 -17.99 18.68
CA MET A 34 15.97 -17.40 17.44
C MET A 34 15.43 -18.42 16.41
N GLN A 35 14.78 -19.50 16.87
CA GLN A 35 13.94 -20.37 16.03
C GLN A 35 12.44 -20.19 16.34
N GLY A 36 12.08 -19.70 17.53
CA GLY A 36 10.69 -19.36 17.88
C GLY A 36 10.21 -18.00 17.35
N ILE A 37 11.11 -17.07 17.04
CA ILE A 37 10.77 -15.70 16.61
C ILE A 37 10.57 -15.60 15.09
N MET A 38 10.87 -16.66 14.32
CA MET A 38 10.53 -16.71 12.90
C MET A 38 9.06 -17.10 12.67
N ASN A 39 8.39 -17.63 13.69
CA ASN A 39 6.94 -17.88 13.68
C ASN A 39 6.11 -16.69 14.21
N GLN A 40 6.74 -15.53 14.46
CA GLN A 40 6.07 -14.30 14.90
C GLN A 40 6.23 -13.13 13.93
N ARG A 41 6.83 -13.33 12.75
CA ARG A 41 6.84 -12.33 11.67
C ARG A 41 5.63 -12.40 10.73
N GLU A 42 4.61 -13.15 11.09
CA GLU A 42 3.27 -13.04 10.48
C GLU A 42 2.31 -12.17 11.31
N SER A 43 2.71 -11.67 12.51
CA SER A 43 1.80 -10.91 13.38
C SER A 43 2.19 -9.44 13.65
N GLU A 44 3.16 -8.87 12.92
CA GLU A 44 3.53 -7.44 13.05
C GLU A 44 3.27 -6.64 11.77
N LEU A 45 2.14 -6.94 11.10
CA LEU A 45 1.55 -6.13 10.01
C LEU A 45 0.10 -5.69 10.33
N SER A 46 -0.34 -5.78 11.58
CA SER A 46 -1.79 -5.79 11.89
C SER A 46 -2.34 -4.60 12.69
N ASP A 47 -1.59 -3.51 12.88
CA ASP A 47 -2.13 -2.32 13.56
C ASP A 47 -2.66 -1.25 12.58
N THR A 48 -2.16 -1.22 11.34
CA THR A 48 -2.72 -0.38 10.27
C THR A 48 -4.09 -0.90 9.79
N ASP A 49 -4.35 -2.20 9.86
CA ASP A 49 -5.62 -2.78 9.39
C ASP A 49 -6.85 -2.33 10.21
N LYS A 50 -6.65 -1.88 11.47
CA LYS A 50 -7.76 -1.48 12.35
C LYS A 50 -8.38 -0.13 12.01
N GLU A 51 -7.58 0.86 11.64
CA GLU A 51 -8.10 2.18 11.21
C GLU A 51 -8.61 2.11 9.75
N LEU A 52 -7.90 1.37 8.90
CA LEU A 52 -8.20 1.21 7.47
C LEU A 52 -9.43 0.34 7.15
N SER A 53 -9.91 -0.43 8.14
CA SER A 53 -11.21 -1.12 8.10
C SER A 53 -12.39 -0.14 7.92
N SER A 54 -12.29 1.07 8.48
CA SER A 54 -13.40 2.02 8.50
C SER A 54 -13.77 2.55 7.11
N LEU A 55 -12.80 3.02 6.32
CA LEU A 55 -13.08 3.49 4.94
C LEU A 55 -13.55 2.36 4.04
N THR A 56 -12.88 1.22 4.11
CA THR A 56 -13.23 0.06 3.28
C THR A 56 -14.62 -0.47 3.62
N ALA A 57 -15.01 -0.46 4.90
CA ALA A 57 -16.36 -0.82 5.35
C ALA A 57 -17.41 0.21 4.91
N LYS A 58 -17.14 1.52 5.03
CA LYS A 58 -18.03 2.58 4.54
C LYS A 58 -18.26 2.46 3.03
N LEU A 59 -17.20 2.18 2.27
CA LEU A 59 -17.29 1.97 0.84
C LEU A 59 -18.05 0.70 0.50
N LYS A 60 -17.83 -0.38 1.25
CA LYS A 60 -18.60 -1.62 1.09
C LYS A 60 -20.10 -1.37 1.31
N GLU A 61 -20.48 -0.68 2.39
CA GLU A 61 -21.88 -0.38 2.67
C GLU A 61 -22.51 0.43 1.54
N LYS A 62 -21.86 1.53 1.12
CA LYS A 62 -22.38 2.41 0.06
C LYS A 62 -22.38 1.79 -1.34
N LEU A 63 -21.39 0.96 -1.66
CA LEU A 63 -21.18 0.44 -3.02
C LEU A 63 -21.69 -0.99 -3.20
N SER A 64 -22.13 -1.66 -2.13
CA SER A 64 -22.62 -3.04 -2.20
C SER A 64 -23.85 -3.18 -3.09
N ASP A 65 -24.77 -2.21 -3.06
CA ASP A 65 -25.98 -2.20 -3.88
C ASP A 65 -25.67 -1.90 -5.36
N ASP A 66 -24.64 -1.10 -5.62
CA ASP A 66 -24.20 -0.69 -6.97
C ASP A 66 -23.05 -1.52 -7.53
N TRP A 67 -22.73 -2.67 -6.93
CA TRP A 67 -21.57 -3.50 -7.29
C TRP A 67 -21.51 -3.83 -8.79
N MET A 68 -22.66 -4.14 -9.39
CA MET A 68 -22.73 -4.52 -10.81
C MET A 68 -22.47 -3.32 -11.73
N THR A 69 -22.94 -2.13 -11.34
CA THR A 69 -22.69 -0.85 -12.04
C THR A 69 -21.22 -0.49 -11.97
N LEU A 70 -20.63 -0.57 -10.76
CA LEU A 70 -19.24 -0.26 -10.50
C LEU A 70 -18.30 -1.22 -11.25
N ARG A 71 -18.58 -2.53 -11.25
CA ARG A 71 -17.84 -3.52 -12.05
C ARG A 71 -17.89 -3.21 -13.55
N ARG A 72 -19.05 -2.80 -14.09
CA ARG A 72 -19.19 -2.42 -15.51
C ARG A 72 -18.42 -1.14 -15.82
N ALA A 73 -18.46 -0.15 -14.92
CA ALA A 73 -17.74 1.10 -15.07
C ALA A 73 -16.22 0.89 -15.09
N PHE A 74 -15.67 0.12 -14.14
CA PHE A 74 -14.25 -0.22 -14.15
C PHE A 74 -13.83 -0.94 -15.43
N LYS A 75 -14.60 -1.96 -15.86
CA LYS A 75 -14.30 -2.68 -17.10
C LYS A 75 -14.36 -1.77 -18.35
N LYS A 76 -15.16 -0.71 -18.33
CA LYS A 76 -15.27 0.24 -19.43
C LYS A 76 -14.06 1.19 -19.50
N LEU A 77 -13.48 1.53 -18.35
CA LEU A 77 -12.29 2.38 -18.28
C LEU A 77 -11.00 1.60 -18.51
N ASP A 78 -10.96 0.32 -18.13
CA ASP A 78 -9.82 -0.56 -18.35
C ASP A 78 -9.70 -0.94 -19.85
N LYS A 79 -9.18 -0.01 -20.64
CA LYS A 79 -8.96 -0.19 -22.10
C LYS A 79 -7.94 -1.28 -22.41
N ARG A 80 -7.00 -1.51 -21.49
CA ARG A 80 -5.93 -2.50 -21.63
C ARG A 80 -6.36 -3.89 -21.15
N ASN A 81 -7.48 -3.96 -20.43
CA ASN A 81 -8.04 -5.15 -19.81
C ASN A 81 -7.01 -5.86 -18.89
N ASP A 82 -6.09 -5.10 -18.30
CA ASP A 82 -5.01 -5.60 -17.46
C ASP A 82 -5.43 -5.75 -15.99
N GLY A 83 -6.60 -5.21 -15.61
CA GLY A 83 -7.10 -5.24 -14.24
C GLY A 83 -6.66 -4.07 -13.38
N TYR A 84 -6.01 -3.06 -13.97
CA TYR A 84 -5.50 -1.89 -13.27
C TYR A 84 -6.11 -0.62 -13.84
N LEU A 85 -6.27 0.39 -12.98
CA LEU A 85 -6.71 1.72 -13.37
C LEU A 85 -5.82 2.78 -12.73
N ASP A 86 -5.66 3.89 -13.42
CA ASP A 86 -4.99 5.04 -12.84
C ASP A 86 -5.90 5.68 -11.76
N LEU A 87 -5.29 6.40 -10.82
CA LEU A 87 -6.00 7.02 -9.70
C LEU A 87 -7.17 7.93 -10.15
N SER A 88 -6.96 8.68 -11.23
CA SER A 88 -7.96 9.58 -11.81
C SER A 88 -9.16 8.83 -12.39
N GLU A 89 -8.91 7.71 -13.06
CA GLU A 89 -9.93 6.83 -13.61
C GLU A 89 -10.73 6.16 -12.49
N PHE A 90 -10.04 5.68 -11.46
CA PHE A 90 -10.65 5.09 -10.28
C PHE A 90 -11.58 6.07 -9.56
N ARG A 91 -11.13 7.32 -9.33
CA ARG A 91 -11.96 8.39 -8.75
C ARG A 91 -13.21 8.68 -9.58
N SER A 92 -13.06 8.70 -10.90
CA SER A 92 -14.18 8.96 -11.81
C SER A 92 -15.28 7.91 -11.66
N VAL A 93 -14.92 6.63 -11.43
CA VAL A 93 -15.91 5.57 -11.18
C VAL A 93 -16.62 5.74 -9.84
N LEU A 94 -15.89 6.08 -8.78
CA LEU A 94 -16.49 6.30 -7.47
C LEU A 94 -17.48 7.47 -7.49
N GLN A 95 -17.16 8.54 -8.20
CA GLN A 95 -18.06 9.68 -8.40
C GLN A 95 -19.34 9.28 -9.15
N LEU A 96 -19.26 8.36 -10.12
CA LEU A 96 -20.46 7.83 -10.81
C LEU A 96 -21.37 7.04 -9.86
N CYS A 97 -20.82 6.41 -8.84
CA CYS A 97 -21.56 5.74 -7.77
C CYS A 97 -21.86 6.68 -6.59
N ASN A 98 -21.94 7.99 -6.86
CA ASN A 98 -22.25 9.04 -5.88
C ASN A 98 -21.36 9.02 -4.63
N THR A 99 -20.13 8.52 -4.78
CA THR A 99 -19.16 8.40 -3.70
C THR A 99 -17.96 9.27 -4.02
N VAL A 100 -17.89 10.41 -3.35
CA VAL A 100 -16.76 11.34 -3.45
C VAL A 100 -15.80 11.00 -2.32
N LEU A 101 -14.53 10.77 -2.68
CA LEU A 101 -13.46 10.58 -1.72
C LEU A 101 -12.61 11.83 -1.63
N ASN A 102 -12.15 12.15 -0.42
CA ASN A 102 -11.18 13.21 -0.17
C ASN A 102 -9.75 12.73 -0.44
N GLU A 103 -8.80 13.65 -0.51
CA GLU A 103 -7.38 13.34 -0.77
C GLU A 103 -6.82 12.33 0.25
N ASP A 104 -7.12 12.51 1.54
CA ASP A 104 -6.68 11.61 2.62
C ASP A 104 -7.24 10.20 2.43
N GLU A 105 -8.51 10.07 2.08
CA GLU A 105 -9.18 8.78 1.86
C GLU A 105 -8.60 8.04 0.65
N VAL A 106 -8.18 8.80 -0.36
CA VAL A 106 -7.57 8.26 -1.58
C VAL A 106 -6.14 7.81 -1.32
N LEU A 107 -5.37 8.57 -0.54
CA LEU A 107 -4.04 8.17 -0.04
C LEU A 107 -4.13 6.89 0.78
N GLU A 108 -5.14 6.80 1.64
CA GLU A 108 -5.40 5.61 2.44
C GLU A 108 -5.73 4.39 1.55
N LEU A 109 -6.56 4.55 0.53
CA LEU A 109 -6.86 3.49 -0.43
C LEU A 109 -5.64 3.08 -1.27
N LEU A 110 -4.83 4.03 -1.71
CA LEU A 110 -3.61 3.76 -2.47
C LEU A 110 -2.65 2.90 -1.64
N THR A 111 -2.49 3.24 -0.37
CA THR A 111 -1.64 2.48 0.56
C THR A 111 -2.09 1.02 0.69
N GLN A 112 -3.37 0.71 0.47
CA GLN A 112 -3.91 -0.65 0.52
C GLN A 112 -3.98 -1.40 -0.82
N LEU A 113 -4.02 -0.69 -1.94
CA LEU A 113 -4.34 -1.26 -3.25
C LEU A 113 -3.18 -1.14 -4.25
N ASP A 114 -2.19 -0.31 -3.96
CA ASP A 114 -0.98 -0.11 -4.76
C ASP A 114 0.23 -0.72 -4.06
N ASP A 115 0.26 -2.05 -3.99
CA ASP A 115 1.37 -2.82 -3.37
C ASP A 115 2.73 -2.57 -4.05
N ARG A 116 2.72 -2.08 -5.30
CA ARG A 116 3.93 -1.87 -6.10
C ARG A 116 4.35 -0.40 -6.16
N MET A 117 3.59 0.50 -5.55
CA MET A 117 3.80 1.94 -5.61
C MET A 117 3.94 2.44 -7.06
N GLU A 118 3.18 1.85 -7.98
CA GLU A 118 3.19 2.20 -9.41
C GLU A 118 2.19 3.33 -9.73
N GLY A 119 1.41 3.79 -8.75
CA GLY A 119 0.36 4.79 -8.92
C GLY A 119 -0.90 4.22 -9.57
N LYS A 120 -1.02 2.89 -9.61
CA LYS A 120 -2.13 2.17 -10.24
C LYS A 120 -2.89 1.36 -9.20
N ILE A 121 -4.20 1.38 -9.33
CA ILE A 121 -5.11 0.67 -8.43
C ILE A 121 -5.55 -0.63 -9.10
N ASN A 122 -5.31 -1.74 -8.43
CA ASN A 122 -5.91 -3.03 -8.79
C ASN A 122 -7.39 -3.03 -8.38
N TYR A 123 -8.25 -2.64 -9.32
CA TYR A 123 -9.68 -2.54 -9.07
C TYR A 123 -10.33 -3.93 -8.85
N ARG A 124 -9.70 -5.03 -9.28
CA ARG A 124 -10.21 -6.39 -9.07
C ARG A 124 -10.15 -6.77 -7.61
N ASP A 125 -9.07 -6.43 -6.92
CA ASP A 125 -8.94 -6.68 -5.49
C ASP A 125 -9.82 -5.74 -4.67
N PHE A 126 -9.95 -4.47 -5.09
CA PHE A 126 -10.97 -3.57 -4.54
C PHE A 126 -12.38 -4.16 -4.66
N LEU A 127 -12.77 -4.65 -5.84
CA LEU A 127 -14.06 -5.29 -6.07
C LEU A 127 -14.30 -6.51 -5.17
N LYS A 128 -13.26 -7.31 -4.88
CA LYS A 128 -13.37 -8.43 -3.93
C LYS A 128 -13.60 -7.93 -2.51
N LYS A 129 -12.92 -6.86 -2.08
CA LYS A 129 -13.08 -6.27 -0.75
C LYS A 129 -14.50 -5.72 -0.53
N ILE A 130 -15.09 -5.09 -1.55
CA ILE A 130 -16.45 -4.52 -1.47
C ILE A 130 -17.56 -5.50 -1.88
N SER A 131 -17.21 -6.63 -2.50
CA SER A 131 -18.19 -7.66 -2.86
C SER A 131 -18.89 -8.16 -1.59
N ARG A 132 -20.20 -8.38 -1.72
CA ARG A 132 -20.99 -9.04 -0.68
C ARG A 132 -20.55 -10.49 -0.52
#